data_AF-A0A5C3PY81-F1
#
_entry.id   AF-A0A5C3PY81-F1
#
_cell.length_a   1.000
_cell.length_b   1.000
_cell.length_c   1.000
_cell.angle_alpha   90.00
_cell.angle_beta   90.00
_cell.angle_gamma   90.00
#
_symmetry.space_group_name_H-M   'P 1'
#
loop_
_entity.id
_entity.type
_entity.pdbx_description
1 polymer ?
#
loop_
_entity_poly.entity_id
_entity_poly.type
_entity_poly.pdbx_seq_one_letter_code
_entity_poly.pdbx_strand_id
1 'polypeptide(L)'
;MKLSNKIAQRDARSLFYTFEFFPPKTDQGFENLVARIARMIALNPLAVSVTWGAGGTTKDRTLDLAGLTQVEYGADTILHLTCTNMVQGTVDEALREAKERGIENILALRGDPPRGAEHWIPTDSRFQHGVDLVRYIKSTPEFADFCVGVAAYPDGHPDRETDEDGELEHLKEKVDAGADFIITQLFYDVEVFLQWIQKVRAKGITVPIIPGIMPIQTYASFLRMTKLCGTRVPPKMMHDLVPIRHDDQKVKEYGVKLAVDMIRQLQVGGIQGVHFCTLNLEKSVIRVLETLGLAGNVSQATNKLIADVATLPERTMTPHAAADRATKELTSVPAPESDAGKGEINNAADWDDFPNGRFGDFKSPAYGETDRWGSSAFQSKATTAPVSHWGNPKTVDDLTSLFLRYLHSKVTTTPFSSTPLSPESLMIFPHLERLTSKGWWTVGSQPPVNGAPSTDEVVGWGPRGGYVYQKCFVEFFVEQKDVERIVKKVEEEGAGWISYFAGNAKGELLTNVPEGGRNAVTWGVFPGQEIAQTTIIEKESFLSWKDEAFSIWSEWASFYPPGSQERSLLEGISNDRWLVSLIHHDFLDPSALWTFLYKGNNPLL
;
A
#
# COMPACT_ATOMS: atom_id res chain seq x y z
N MET A 1 28.73 -1.03 3.65
CA MET A 1 29.31 -0.97 5.02
C MET A 1 28.32 -1.53 6.03
N LYS A 2 28.81 -2.32 7.00
CA LYS A 2 28.01 -2.84 8.12
C LYS A 2 27.41 -1.71 8.97
N LEU A 3 26.09 -1.76 9.18
CA LEU A 3 25.31 -0.74 9.89
C LEU A 3 25.77 -0.58 11.34
N SER A 4 26.06 -1.67 12.04
CA SER A 4 26.54 -1.63 13.43
C SER A 4 27.83 -0.84 13.58
N ASN A 5 28.77 -0.99 12.63
CA ASN A 5 30.00 -0.21 12.58
C ASN A 5 29.71 1.28 12.33
N LYS A 6 28.81 1.59 11.41
CA LYS A 6 28.40 2.98 11.16
C LYS A 6 27.79 3.61 12.41
N ILE A 7 26.91 2.90 13.11
CA ILE A 7 26.30 3.38 14.36
C ILE A 7 27.39 3.63 15.42
N ALA A 8 28.32 2.70 15.61
CA ALA A 8 29.38 2.81 16.61
C ALA A 8 30.36 3.97 16.34
N GLN A 9 30.55 4.36 15.08
CA GLN A 9 31.45 5.44 14.67
C GLN A 9 30.82 6.84 14.77
N ARG A 10 29.51 6.95 15.04
CA ARG A 10 28.83 8.25 15.09
C ARG A 10 29.05 8.98 16.41
N ASP A 11 29.00 10.31 16.31
CA ASP A 11 28.84 11.16 17.49
C ASP A 11 27.50 10.86 18.16
N ALA A 12 27.57 10.50 19.44
CA ALA A 12 26.44 10.21 20.31
C ALA A 12 25.39 11.34 20.38
N ARG A 13 25.76 12.58 19.98
CA ARG A 13 24.88 13.75 19.96
C ARG A 13 24.11 13.92 18.64
N SER A 14 24.51 13.24 17.57
CA SER A 14 23.91 13.40 16.25
C SER A 14 22.91 12.28 15.94
N LEU A 15 21.62 12.64 15.90
CA LEU A 15 20.56 11.71 15.54
C LEU A 15 20.79 11.19 14.11
N PHE A 16 20.80 9.87 13.96
CA PHE A 16 20.75 9.24 12.63
C PHE A 16 19.33 8.74 12.32
N TYR A 17 19.09 8.46 11.04
CA TYR A 17 17.84 7.88 10.62
C TYR A 17 18.05 6.93 9.44
N THR A 18 17.08 6.04 9.26
CA THR A 18 17.02 5.11 8.14
C THR A 18 15.63 5.16 7.51
N PHE A 19 15.52 4.84 6.23
CA PHE A 19 14.24 4.81 5.51
C PHE A 19 13.89 3.41 5.08
N GLU A 20 12.66 2.98 5.32
CA GLU A 20 12.15 1.70 4.87
C GLU A 20 11.28 1.87 3.63
N PHE A 21 11.56 1.14 2.56
CA PHE A 21 10.73 1.05 1.34
C PHE A 21 10.26 -0.39 1.10
N PHE A 22 9.27 -0.55 0.23
CA PHE A 22 8.80 -1.85 -0.24
C PHE A 22 8.79 -1.90 -1.78
N PRO A 23 9.00 -3.07 -2.39
CA PRO A 23 8.97 -3.22 -3.84
C PRO A 23 7.55 -2.94 -4.38
N PRO A 24 7.36 -2.00 -5.33
CA PRO A 24 6.05 -1.69 -5.88
C PRO A 24 5.45 -2.84 -6.69
N LYS A 25 4.11 -2.90 -6.71
CA LYS A 25 3.34 -3.93 -7.46
C LYS A 25 3.44 -3.77 -8.98
N THR A 26 3.73 -2.56 -9.48
CA THR A 26 3.77 -2.24 -10.92
C THR A 26 5.17 -1.82 -11.35
N ASP A 27 5.50 -2.01 -12.62
CA ASP A 27 6.79 -1.58 -13.20
C ASP A 27 6.93 -0.07 -13.18
N GLN A 28 5.87 0.66 -13.51
CA GLN A 28 5.87 2.12 -13.45
C GLN A 28 6.03 2.63 -12.01
N GLY A 29 5.38 1.99 -11.03
CA GLY A 29 5.56 2.28 -9.62
C GLY A 29 7.00 2.03 -9.17
N PHE A 30 7.66 1.00 -9.71
CA PHE A 30 9.08 0.70 -9.46
C PHE A 30 9.98 1.82 -9.97
N GLU A 31 9.87 2.23 -11.23
CA GLU A 31 10.64 3.33 -11.81
C GLU A 31 10.47 4.64 -11.01
N ASN A 32 9.23 4.92 -10.59
CA ASN A 32 8.92 6.10 -9.82
C ASN A 32 9.46 6.04 -8.39
N LEU A 33 9.50 4.84 -7.78
CA LEU A 33 10.11 4.64 -6.47
C LEU A 33 11.60 4.90 -6.55
N VAL A 34 12.27 4.44 -7.60
CA VAL A 34 13.71 4.66 -7.82
C VAL A 34 14.03 6.16 -7.81
N ALA A 35 13.28 6.96 -8.57
CA ALA A 35 13.45 8.41 -8.59
C ALA A 35 13.19 9.05 -7.21
N ARG A 36 12.25 8.52 -6.42
CA ARG A 36 11.95 8.97 -5.05
C ARG A 36 13.05 8.60 -4.07
N ILE A 37 13.56 7.38 -4.13
CA ILE A 37 14.68 6.93 -3.30
C ILE A 37 15.90 7.82 -3.54
N ALA A 38 16.20 8.19 -4.79
CA ALA A 38 17.30 9.11 -5.09
C ALA A 38 17.16 10.45 -4.35
N ARG A 39 15.94 11.03 -4.31
CA ARG A 39 15.65 12.27 -3.56
C ARG A 39 15.78 12.06 -2.05
N MET A 40 15.28 10.94 -1.53
CA MET A 40 15.34 10.65 -0.10
C MET A 40 16.76 10.34 0.37
N ILE A 41 17.60 9.68 -0.44
CA ILE A 41 19.02 9.46 -0.15
C ILE A 41 19.78 10.79 -0.06
N ALA A 42 19.38 11.83 -0.78
CA ALA A 42 19.96 13.16 -0.66
C ALA A 42 19.77 13.81 0.73
N LEU A 43 18.83 13.30 1.54
CA LEU A 43 18.69 13.68 2.95
C LEU A 43 19.82 13.09 3.82
N ASN A 44 20.66 12.21 3.28
CA ASN A 44 21.77 11.55 3.97
C ASN A 44 21.32 10.60 5.11
N PRO A 45 20.40 9.65 4.85
CA PRO A 45 20.09 8.60 5.82
C PRO A 45 21.33 7.70 6.05
N LEU A 46 21.39 7.07 7.23
CA LEU A 46 22.48 6.15 7.55
C LEU A 46 22.41 4.88 6.71
N ALA A 47 21.20 4.44 6.38
CA ALA A 47 20.91 3.28 5.54
C ALA A 47 19.48 3.34 5.00
N VAL A 48 19.23 2.59 3.94
CA VAL A 48 17.90 2.31 3.39
C VAL A 48 17.56 0.85 3.67
N SER A 49 16.31 0.55 4.00
CA SER A 49 15.83 -0.81 4.20
C SER A 49 14.79 -1.16 3.15
N VAL A 50 14.86 -2.38 2.62
CA VAL A 50 13.93 -2.88 1.61
C VAL A 50 13.22 -4.12 2.14
N THR A 51 11.90 -4.08 2.18
CA THR A 51 11.08 -5.18 2.72
C THR A 51 11.02 -6.38 1.81
N TRP A 52 10.75 -7.54 2.41
CA TRP A 52 10.62 -8.83 1.74
C TRP A 52 9.19 -9.36 1.93
N GLY A 53 8.51 -9.66 0.83
CA GLY A 53 7.14 -10.16 0.83
C GLY A 53 7.05 -11.57 1.42
N ALA A 54 5.92 -11.87 2.05
CA ALA A 54 5.67 -13.16 2.68
C ALA A 54 5.94 -14.32 1.70
N GLY A 55 6.63 -15.36 2.18
CA GLY A 55 6.99 -16.55 1.40
C GLY A 55 7.95 -16.30 0.23
N GLY A 56 8.58 -15.13 0.12
CA GLY A 56 9.48 -14.81 -1.01
C GLY A 56 8.76 -14.38 -2.28
N THR A 57 7.47 -14.04 -2.19
CA THR A 57 6.64 -13.57 -3.32
C THR A 57 7.20 -12.36 -4.06
N THR A 58 8.03 -11.54 -3.39
CA THR A 58 8.67 -10.37 -3.98
C THR A 58 10.18 -10.53 -4.14
N LYS A 59 10.75 -11.76 -4.06
CA LYS A 59 12.21 -12.02 -4.05
C LYS A 59 12.95 -11.17 -5.09
N ASP A 60 12.59 -11.31 -6.36
CA ASP A 60 13.31 -10.69 -7.48
C ASP A 60 13.25 -9.15 -7.40
N ARG A 61 12.03 -8.58 -7.27
CA ARG A 61 11.84 -7.12 -7.13
C ARG A 61 12.54 -6.55 -5.90
N THR A 62 12.59 -7.31 -4.81
CA THR A 62 13.26 -6.90 -3.56
C THR A 62 14.77 -6.82 -3.76
N LEU A 63 15.36 -7.86 -4.36
CA LEU A 63 16.80 -7.93 -4.63
C LEU A 63 17.22 -6.90 -5.69
N ASP A 64 16.38 -6.62 -6.68
CA ASP A 64 16.62 -5.56 -7.65
C ASP A 64 16.61 -4.18 -7.03
N LEU A 65 15.58 -3.85 -6.23
CA LEU A 65 15.52 -2.57 -5.54
C LEU A 65 16.67 -2.42 -4.52
N ALA A 66 16.99 -3.48 -3.79
CA ALA A 66 18.08 -3.49 -2.81
C ALA A 66 19.47 -3.36 -3.48
N GLY A 67 19.67 -4.04 -4.61
CA GLY A 67 20.89 -3.92 -5.40
C GLY A 67 21.06 -2.53 -6.00
N LEU A 68 19.98 -1.96 -6.55
CA LEU A 68 20.00 -0.63 -7.14
C LEU A 68 20.36 0.45 -6.10
N THR A 69 19.74 0.39 -4.91
CA THR A 69 20.06 1.31 -3.80
C THR A 69 21.52 1.21 -3.35
N GLN A 70 22.07 -0.01 -3.30
CA GLN A 70 23.44 -0.29 -2.87
C GLN A 70 24.49 0.09 -3.92
N VAL A 71 24.27 -0.28 -5.18
CA VAL A 71 25.26 -0.18 -6.27
C VAL A 71 25.18 1.17 -6.98
N GLU A 72 23.99 1.63 -7.35
CA GLU A 72 23.83 2.86 -8.15
C GLU A 72 23.86 4.12 -7.28
N TYR A 73 23.17 4.09 -6.14
CA TYR A 73 23.04 5.25 -5.26
C TYR A 73 24.06 5.27 -4.11
N GLY A 74 24.82 4.19 -3.92
CA GLY A 74 25.83 4.08 -2.87
C GLY A 74 25.27 4.19 -1.44
N ALA A 75 23.95 4.00 -1.27
CA ALA A 75 23.33 3.97 0.04
C ALA A 75 23.49 2.57 0.63
N ASP A 76 23.92 2.49 1.89
CA ASP A 76 23.97 1.20 2.56
C ASP A 76 22.58 0.62 2.71
N THR A 77 22.39 -0.60 2.23
CA THR A 77 21.08 -1.24 2.18
C THR A 77 20.96 -2.33 3.24
N ILE A 78 19.80 -2.36 3.90
CA ILE A 78 19.33 -3.40 4.81
C ILE A 78 18.30 -4.22 4.03
N LEU A 79 18.64 -5.46 3.70
CA LEU A 79 17.74 -6.38 3.03
C LEU A 79 16.92 -7.14 4.08
N HIS A 80 15.60 -7.01 4.04
CA HIS A 80 14.76 -7.91 4.83
C HIS A 80 14.85 -9.32 4.26
N LEU A 81 14.84 -10.33 5.14
CA LEU A 81 14.79 -11.72 4.72
C LEU A 81 13.97 -12.52 5.73
N THR A 82 12.82 -13.04 5.28
CA THR A 82 12.05 -14.01 6.05
C THR A 82 12.65 -15.40 5.90
N CYS A 83 12.40 -16.33 6.82
CA CYS A 83 12.97 -17.68 6.76
C CYS A 83 11.93 -18.81 6.73
N THR A 84 10.66 -18.54 7.03
CA THR A 84 9.58 -19.54 7.00
C THR A 84 8.78 -19.45 5.69
N ASN A 85 8.09 -20.54 5.34
CA ASN A 85 7.18 -20.63 4.18
C ASN A 85 7.85 -20.34 2.83
N MET A 86 9.12 -20.70 2.69
CA MET A 86 9.88 -20.56 1.44
C MET A 86 10.38 -21.93 0.98
N VAL A 87 10.56 -22.06 -0.34
CA VAL A 87 11.15 -23.24 -0.95
C VAL A 87 12.57 -23.43 -0.39
N GLN A 88 12.92 -24.67 -0.04
CA GLN A 88 14.27 -25.02 0.38
C GLN A 88 15.34 -24.46 -0.59
N GLY A 89 16.37 -23.81 -0.05
CA GLY A 89 17.44 -23.18 -0.83
C GLY A 89 17.21 -21.70 -1.17
N THR A 90 15.98 -21.18 -1.05
CA THR A 90 15.67 -19.77 -1.32
C THR A 90 16.47 -18.82 -0.44
N VAL A 91 16.67 -19.17 0.84
CA VAL A 91 17.49 -18.38 1.79
C VAL A 91 18.95 -18.33 1.32
N ASP A 92 19.53 -19.46 0.94
CA ASP A 92 20.92 -19.54 0.50
C ASP A 92 21.14 -18.72 -0.78
N GLU A 93 20.21 -18.82 -1.75
CA GLU A 93 20.23 -18.01 -2.97
C GLU A 93 20.14 -16.51 -2.67
N ALA A 94 19.16 -16.10 -1.85
CA ALA A 94 18.97 -14.70 -1.51
C ALA A 94 20.19 -14.10 -0.80
N LEU A 95 20.84 -14.85 0.09
CA LEU A 95 22.07 -14.41 0.77
C LEU A 95 23.26 -14.30 -0.19
N ARG A 96 23.41 -15.24 -1.14
CA ARG A 96 24.44 -15.16 -2.17
C ARG A 96 24.23 -13.97 -3.10
N GLU A 97 23.01 -13.79 -3.61
CA GLU A 97 22.65 -12.66 -4.47
C GLU A 97 22.82 -11.31 -3.75
N ALA A 98 22.47 -11.23 -2.46
CA ALA A 98 22.70 -10.04 -1.65
C ALA A 98 24.20 -9.69 -1.57
N LYS A 99 25.05 -10.71 -1.34
CA LYS A 99 26.51 -10.55 -1.27
C LYS A 99 27.10 -10.13 -2.62
N GLU A 100 26.64 -10.73 -3.72
CA GLU A 100 27.05 -10.37 -5.09
C GLU A 100 26.72 -8.92 -5.43
N ARG A 101 25.60 -8.40 -4.90
CA ARG A 101 25.17 -7.00 -5.05
C ARG A 101 25.84 -6.06 -4.03
N GLY A 102 26.78 -6.55 -3.22
CA GLY A 102 27.52 -5.76 -2.23
C GLY A 102 26.72 -5.36 -0.98
N ILE A 103 25.56 -5.98 -0.76
CA ILE A 103 24.76 -5.78 0.45
C ILE A 103 25.49 -6.47 1.62
N GLU A 104 25.60 -5.77 2.75
CA GLU A 104 26.26 -6.29 3.96
C GLU A 104 25.32 -6.37 5.16
N ASN A 105 24.07 -5.91 5.04
CA ASN A 105 23.13 -5.84 6.15
C ASN A 105 21.86 -6.63 5.84
N ILE A 106 21.54 -7.60 6.70
CA ILE A 106 20.33 -8.43 6.60
C ILE A 106 19.46 -8.19 7.83
N LEU A 107 18.18 -7.90 7.65
CA LEU A 107 17.19 -7.95 8.72
C LEU A 107 16.54 -9.34 8.73
N ALA A 108 16.94 -10.18 9.68
CA ALA A 108 16.46 -11.55 9.80
C ALA A 108 15.09 -11.60 10.46
N LEU A 109 14.10 -12.12 9.73
CA LEU A 109 12.70 -12.19 10.13
C LEU A 109 12.20 -13.63 10.07
N ARG A 110 11.21 -13.97 10.91
CA ARG A 110 10.50 -15.26 10.78
C ARG A 110 9.76 -15.30 9.44
N GLY A 111 8.90 -14.30 9.24
CA GLY A 111 7.83 -14.33 8.24
C GLY A 111 6.48 -14.61 8.90
N ASP A 112 5.42 -14.28 8.20
CA ASP A 112 4.06 -14.56 8.63
C ASP A 112 3.72 -16.04 8.38
N PRO A 113 2.86 -16.65 9.22
CA PRO A 113 2.43 -18.04 9.04
C PRO A 113 1.79 -18.26 7.66
N PRO A 114 1.85 -19.50 7.14
CA PRO A 114 1.30 -19.80 5.83
C PRO A 114 -0.22 -19.60 5.84
N ARG A 115 -0.75 -19.13 4.70
CA ARG A 115 -2.18 -18.96 4.44
C ARG A 115 -2.79 -20.34 4.18
N GLY A 116 -3.70 -20.79 5.06
CA GLY A 116 -4.36 -22.09 4.93
C GLY A 116 -3.49 -23.31 5.26
N ALA A 117 -4.11 -24.50 5.26
CA ALA A 117 -3.47 -25.76 5.65
C ALA A 117 -2.60 -26.37 4.53
N GLU A 118 -2.66 -25.83 3.31
CA GLU A 118 -2.09 -26.47 2.12
C GLU A 118 -0.96 -25.74 1.41
N HIS A 119 -0.43 -24.65 1.96
CA HIS A 119 0.93 -24.29 1.57
C HIS A 119 1.92 -25.26 2.24
N TRP A 120 1.81 -26.56 1.93
CA TRP A 120 2.96 -27.46 1.99
C TRP A 120 3.86 -27.11 0.80
N ILE A 121 4.48 -25.94 0.89
CA ILE A 121 5.76 -25.73 0.24
C ILE A 121 6.73 -26.57 1.07
N PRO A 122 7.63 -27.38 0.47
CA PRO A 122 8.74 -28.00 1.17
C PRO A 122 9.51 -26.91 1.89
N THR A 123 9.11 -26.68 3.14
CA THR A 123 9.63 -25.61 3.96
C THR A 123 10.95 -26.11 4.47
N ASP A 124 11.94 -25.25 4.37
CA ASP A 124 13.26 -25.57 4.84
C ASP A 124 13.21 -25.90 6.34
N SER A 125 13.46 -27.17 6.69
CA SER A 125 13.37 -27.64 8.07
C SER A 125 14.40 -26.98 9.00
N ARG A 126 15.39 -26.27 8.43
CA ARG A 126 16.35 -25.45 9.18
C ARG A 126 15.70 -24.25 9.86
N PHE A 127 14.52 -23.79 9.42
CA PHE A 127 13.95 -22.52 9.85
C PHE A 127 12.52 -22.65 10.39
N GLN A 128 12.36 -22.42 11.69
CA GLN A 128 11.05 -22.35 12.36
C GLN A 128 10.81 -20.96 12.95
N HIS A 129 11.88 -20.33 13.44
CA HIS A 129 11.84 -19.03 14.07
C HIS A 129 12.91 -18.11 13.45
N GLY A 130 12.73 -16.79 13.59
CA GLY A 130 13.71 -15.82 13.09
C GLY A 130 15.12 -15.99 13.68
N VAL A 131 15.24 -16.57 14.89
CA VAL A 131 16.54 -16.90 15.50
C VAL A 131 17.31 -17.96 14.72
N ASP A 132 16.62 -18.88 14.04
CA ASP A 132 17.27 -19.94 13.26
C ASP A 132 17.98 -19.35 12.05
N LEU A 133 17.40 -18.32 11.44
CA LEU A 133 18.05 -17.56 10.36
C LEU A 133 19.31 -16.84 10.86
N VAL A 134 19.25 -16.22 12.06
CA VAL A 134 20.43 -15.58 12.67
C VAL A 134 21.54 -16.61 12.89
N ARG A 135 21.22 -17.74 13.55
CA ARG A 135 22.17 -18.83 13.81
C ARG A 135 22.78 -19.33 12.50
N TYR A 136 21.95 -19.58 11.49
CA TYR A 136 22.38 -20.07 10.20
C TYR A 136 23.33 -19.12 9.47
N ILE A 137 23.00 -17.82 9.40
CA ILE A 137 23.86 -16.80 8.80
C ILE A 137 25.20 -16.76 9.52
N LYS A 138 25.20 -16.74 10.87
CA LYS A 138 26.44 -16.61 11.65
C LYS A 138 27.26 -17.90 11.71
N SER A 139 26.66 -19.08 11.61
CA SER A 139 27.38 -20.36 11.62
C SER A 139 27.94 -20.74 10.26
N THR A 140 27.40 -20.18 9.17
CA THR A 140 27.82 -20.52 7.81
C THR A 140 28.97 -19.61 7.37
N PRO A 141 30.20 -20.13 7.14
CA PRO A 141 31.37 -19.28 6.86
C PRO A 141 31.20 -18.33 5.67
N GLU A 142 30.41 -18.74 4.68
CA GLU A 142 30.10 -17.91 3.50
C GLU A 142 29.33 -16.62 3.86
N PHE A 143 28.48 -16.68 4.90
CA PHE A 143 27.53 -15.63 5.28
C PHE A 143 27.86 -14.97 6.63
N ALA A 144 28.79 -15.53 7.40
CA ALA A 144 29.11 -15.09 8.76
C ALA A 144 29.54 -13.61 8.87
N ASP A 145 29.98 -13.02 7.76
CA ASP A 145 30.40 -11.63 7.69
C ASP A 145 29.23 -10.62 7.62
N PHE A 146 27.99 -11.05 7.33
CA PHE A 146 26.85 -10.15 7.33
C PHE A 146 26.62 -9.47 8.70
N CYS A 147 26.24 -8.19 8.66
CA CYS A 147 25.65 -7.49 9.80
C CYS A 147 24.16 -7.86 9.89
N VAL A 148 23.76 -8.51 10.98
CA VAL A 148 22.41 -9.09 11.10
C VAL A 148 21.57 -8.29 12.08
N GLY A 149 20.48 -7.69 11.61
CA GLY A 149 19.45 -7.09 12.44
C GLY A 149 18.35 -8.08 12.79
N VAL A 150 17.62 -7.83 13.89
CA VAL A 150 16.39 -8.56 14.23
C VAL A 150 15.25 -7.62 14.63
N ALA A 151 14.01 -8.09 14.48
CA ALA A 151 12.81 -7.35 14.90
C ALA A 151 12.46 -7.57 16.37
N ALA A 152 11.94 -6.52 17.02
CA ALA A 152 11.38 -6.55 18.37
C ALA A 152 10.04 -5.81 18.47
N TYR A 153 9.19 -6.16 19.44
CA TYR A 153 7.81 -5.67 19.54
C TYR A 153 7.58 -5.03 20.92
N PRO A 154 7.71 -3.69 21.06
CA PRO A 154 7.58 -3.02 22.36
C PRO A 154 6.21 -3.18 23.02
N ASP A 155 5.13 -3.29 22.23
CA ASP A 155 3.76 -3.55 22.71
C ASP A 155 3.40 -5.05 22.75
N GLY A 156 4.38 -5.93 22.50
CA GLY A 156 4.20 -7.39 22.38
C GLY A 156 3.85 -7.87 20.97
N HIS A 157 4.16 -9.13 20.67
CA HIS A 157 3.88 -9.73 19.37
C HIS A 157 2.36 -9.95 19.18
N PRO A 158 1.77 -9.65 18.01
CA PRO A 158 0.33 -9.84 17.76
C PRO A 158 -0.18 -11.28 18.01
N ASP A 159 0.65 -12.29 17.73
CA ASP A 159 0.32 -13.70 17.97
C ASP A 159 0.13 -14.04 19.46
N ARG A 160 0.73 -13.26 20.37
CA ARG A 160 0.63 -13.42 21.84
C ARG A 160 0.89 -14.85 22.33
N GLU A 161 1.89 -15.50 21.75
CA GLU A 161 2.29 -16.87 22.12
C GLU A 161 2.85 -16.94 23.55
N THR A 162 3.41 -15.84 24.04
CA THR A 162 3.99 -15.74 25.38
C THR A 162 3.76 -14.34 25.98
N ASP A 163 4.12 -14.17 27.25
CA ASP A 163 4.06 -12.89 27.95
C ASP A 163 5.27 -12.00 27.62
N GLU A 164 5.29 -10.78 28.18
CA GLU A 164 6.35 -9.82 27.91
C GLU A 164 7.75 -10.35 28.29
N ASP A 165 7.87 -11.10 29.39
CA ASP A 165 9.18 -11.63 29.82
C ASP A 165 9.67 -12.71 28.86
N GLY A 166 8.78 -13.59 28.40
CA GLY A 166 9.07 -14.58 27.37
C GLY A 166 9.47 -13.96 26.03
N GLU A 167 8.80 -12.88 25.60
CA GLU A 167 9.19 -12.13 24.38
C GLU A 167 10.60 -11.53 24.52
N LEU A 168 10.96 -11.04 25.71
CA LEU A 168 12.29 -10.54 26.00
C LEU A 168 13.36 -11.65 26.01
N GLU A 169 13.02 -12.86 26.51
CA GLU A 169 13.92 -14.02 26.40
C GLU A 169 14.15 -14.43 24.95
N HIS A 170 13.09 -14.50 24.12
CA HIS A 170 13.25 -14.78 22.69
C HIS A 170 14.08 -13.71 21.97
N LEU A 171 13.92 -12.43 22.34
CA LEU A 171 14.76 -11.36 21.82
C LEU A 171 16.23 -11.53 22.26
N LYS A 172 16.45 -11.91 23.52
CA LYS A 172 17.79 -12.20 24.04
C LYS A 172 18.44 -13.35 23.29
N GLU A 173 17.72 -14.44 23.04
CA GLU A 173 18.22 -15.58 22.27
C GLU A 173 18.64 -15.19 20.85
N LYS A 174 17.89 -14.30 20.18
CA LYS A 174 18.26 -13.75 18.86
C LYS A 174 19.56 -12.96 18.91
N VAL A 175 19.75 -12.16 19.96
CA VAL A 175 20.98 -11.37 20.15
C VAL A 175 22.15 -12.27 20.49
N ASP A 176 21.97 -13.23 21.41
CA ASP A 176 23.00 -14.20 21.79
C ASP A 176 23.40 -15.11 20.62
N ALA A 177 22.50 -15.36 19.66
CA ALA A 177 22.80 -16.04 18.40
C ALA A 177 23.67 -15.21 17.43
N GLY A 178 23.85 -13.92 17.69
CA GLY A 178 24.76 -13.04 16.96
C GLY A 178 24.09 -11.87 16.23
N ALA A 179 22.86 -11.47 16.59
CA ALA A 179 22.31 -10.23 16.03
C ALA A 179 23.15 -9.00 16.45
N ASP A 180 23.39 -8.09 15.51
CA ASP A 180 24.23 -6.90 15.64
C ASP A 180 23.43 -5.63 15.98
N PHE A 181 22.12 -5.61 15.69
CA PHE A 181 21.21 -4.50 16.02
C PHE A 181 19.75 -4.97 16.06
N ILE A 182 18.88 -4.13 16.62
CA ILE A 182 17.44 -4.37 16.72
C ILE A 182 16.70 -3.21 16.03
N ILE A 183 15.72 -3.52 15.19
CA ILE A 183 14.70 -2.56 14.72
C ILE A 183 13.37 -2.92 15.40
N THR A 184 12.69 -1.94 15.98
CA THR A 184 11.41 -2.20 16.65
C THR A 184 10.22 -2.04 15.71
N GLN A 185 9.16 -2.78 15.99
CA GLN A 185 7.83 -2.50 15.48
C GLN A 185 7.37 -1.10 15.94
N LEU A 186 6.40 -0.55 15.22
CA LEU A 186 5.76 0.74 15.48
C LEU A 186 5.14 0.80 16.89
N PHE A 187 5.26 1.96 17.53
CA PHE A 187 4.64 2.30 18.80
C PHE A 187 4.22 3.77 18.79
N TYR A 188 3.31 4.16 19.68
CA TYR A 188 2.86 5.56 19.81
C TYR A 188 2.95 6.10 21.24
N ASP A 189 3.30 5.25 22.22
CA ASP A 189 3.51 5.61 23.62
C ASP A 189 5.01 5.58 23.95
N VAL A 190 5.67 6.75 23.92
CA VAL A 190 7.12 6.85 24.11
C VAL A 190 7.53 6.51 25.53
N GLU A 191 6.70 6.81 26.53
CA GLU A 191 7.02 6.51 27.93
C GLU A 191 7.07 5.00 28.16
N VAL A 192 6.06 4.27 27.63
CA VAL A 192 6.04 2.80 27.68
C VAL A 192 7.21 2.21 26.90
N PHE A 193 7.55 2.75 25.74
CA PHE A 193 8.73 2.33 24.98
C PHE A 193 10.03 2.49 25.78
N LEU A 194 10.23 3.63 26.46
CA LEU A 194 11.43 3.86 27.27
C LEU A 194 11.51 2.92 28.48
N GLN A 195 10.36 2.57 29.09
CA GLN A 195 10.30 1.53 30.13
C GLN A 195 10.66 0.15 29.57
N TRP A 196 10.16 -0.19 28.39
CA TRP A 196 10.51 -1.44 27.70
C TRP A 196 12.01 -1.52 27.42
N ILE A 197 12.64 -0.43 26.98
CA ILE A 197 14.10 -0.36 26.81
C ILE A 197 14.84 -0.69 28.12
N GLN A 198 14.40 -0.18 29.27
CA GLN A 198 15.03 -0.50 30.55
C GLN A 198 14.99 -2.00 30.86
N LYS A 199 13.86 -2.67 30.57
CA LYS A 199 13.72 -4.13 30.74
C LYS A 199 14.62 -4.90 29.78
N VAL A 200 14.69 -4.48 28.51
CA VAL A 200 15.60 -5.06 27.51
C VAL A 200 17.06 -4.97 27.97
N ARG A 201 17.47 -3.79 28.48
CA ARG A 201 18.84 -3.61 29.02
C ARG A 201 19.07 -4.43 30.29
N ALA A 202 18.06 -4.61 31.15
CA ALA A 202 18.16 -5.46 32.34
C ALA A 202 18.37 -6.94 32.02
N LYS A 203 17.90 -7.42 30.85
CA LYS A 203 18.20 -8.77 30.32
C LYS A 203 19.61 -8.90 29.72
N GLY A 204 20.42 -7.83 29.76
CA GLY A 204 21.80 -7.84 29.29
C GLY A 204 21.95 -7.63 27.77
N ILE A 205 20.88 -7.27 27.06
CA ILE A 205 20.95 -6.95 25.63
C ILE A 205 21.60 -5.57 25.47
N THR A 206 22.74 -5.49 24.79
CA THR A 206 23.54 -4.25 24.65
C THR A 206 23.62 -3.70 23.23
N VAL A 207 23.18 -4.47 22.22
CA VAL A 207 23.18 -4.04 20.82
C VAL A 207 22.31 -2.79 20.60
N PRO A 208 22.59 -1.97 19.56
CA PRO A 208 21.76 -0.81 19.23
C PRO A 208 20.30 -1.19 19.00
N ILE A 209 19.39 -0.37 19.53
CA ILE A 209 17.94 -0.50 19.30
C ILE A 209 17.47 0.74 18.55
N ILE A 210 16.87 0.53 17.38
CA ILE A 210 16.43 1.58 16.46
C ILE A 210 14.90 1.57 16.44
N PRO A 211 14.21 2.52 17.10
CA PRO A 211 12.75 2.59 17.12
C PRO A 211 12.15 2.84 15.73
N GLY A 212 11.13 2.05 15.39
CA GLY A 212 10.29 2.27 14.20
C GLY A 212 9.29 3.42 14.41
N ILE A 213 9.32 4.41 13.52
CA ILE A 213 8.43 5.57 13.51
C ILE A 213 7.70 5.64 12.16
N MET A 214 6.37 5.73 12.22
CA MET A 214 5.53 5.91 11.03
C MET A 214 4.72 7.21 11.16
N PRO A 215 5.01 8.24 10.36
CA PRO A 215 4.15 9.42 10.29
C PRO A 215 2.75 9.03 9.79
N ILE A 216 1.72 9.49 10.51
CA ILE A 216 0.32 9.23 10.15
C ILE A 216 -0.04 9.98 8.86
N GLN A 217 -0.61 9.26 7.89
CA GLN A 217 -1.01 9.83 6.59
C GLN A 217 -2.51 10.09 6.50
N THR A 218 -3.33 9.11 6.88
CA THR A 218 -4.79 9.22 6.89
C THR A 218 -5.34 8.50 8.11
N TYR A 219 -6.55 8.87 8.54
CA TYR A 219 -7.17 8.28 9.72
C TYR A 219 -7.48 6.79 9.51
N ALA A 220 -7.98 6.43 8.32
CA ALA A 220 -8.30 5.05 7.97
C ALA A 220 -7.07 4.15 7.93
N SER A 221 -5.99 4.59 7.29
CA SER A 221 -4.72 3.84 7.23
C SER A 221 -4.10 3.67 8.62
N PHE A 222 -4.18 4.71 9.46
CA PHE A 222 -3.71 4.64 10.84
C PHE A 222 -4.44 3.56 11.65
N LEU A 223 -5.78 3.56 11.65
CA LEU A 223 -6.57 2.57 12.38
C LEU A 223 -6.28 1.14 11.93
N ARG A 224 -6.20 0.94 10.60
CA ARG A 224 -5.88 -0.36 10.01
C ARG A 224 -4.51 -0.85 10.49
N MET A 225 -3.50 0.03 10.42
CA MET A 225 -2.14 -0.32 10.82
C MET A 225 -2.04 -0.67 12.29
N THR A 226 -2.63 0.15 13.17
CA THR A 226 -2.56 -0.09 14.62
C THR A 226 -3.26 -1.38 15.02
N LYS A 227 -4.36 -1.73 14.33
CA LYS A 227 -5.08 -2.98 14.58
C LYS A 227 -4.25 -4.18 14.14
N LEU A 228 -3.60 -4.08 12.99
CA LEU A 228 -2.77 -5.14 12.44
C LEU A 228 -1.54 -5.41 13.32
N CYS A 229 -0.77 -4.36 13.61
CA CYS A 229 0.45 -4.48 14.40
C CYS A 229 0.17 -4.76 15.89
N GLY A 230 -1.09 -4.73 16.32
CA GLY A 230 -1.46 -4.85 17.72
C GLY A 230 -0.98 -3.69 18.60
N THR A 231 -0.59 -2.56 17.98
CA THR A 231 0.04 -1.41 18.63
C THR A 231 -0.92 -0.70 19.57
N ARG A 232 -0.44 -0.33 20.76
CA ARG A 232 -1.21 0.43 21.74
C ARG A 232 -1.26 1.90 21.31
N VAL A 233 -2.48 2.41 21.13
CA VAL A 233 -2.73 3.82 20.80
C VAL A 233 -3.12 4.59 22.06
N PRO A 234 -2.36 5.64 22.45
CA PRO A 234 -2.74 6.53 23.54
C PRO A 234 -4.14 7.14 23.33
N PRO A 235 -5.05 7.12 24.33
CA PRO A 235 -6.42 7.63 24.17
C PRO A 235 -6.51 9.08 23.68
N LYS A 236 -5.54 9.91 24.08
CA LYS A 236 -5.42 11.30 23.63
C LYS A 236 -5.30 11.41 22.11
N MET A 237 -4.59 10.50 21.45
CA MET A 237 -4.47 10.52 20.00
C MET A 237 -5.81 10.33 19.31
N MET A 238 -6.64 9.40 19.80
CA MET A 238 -7.97 9.19 19.26
C MET A 238 -8.88 10.40 19.49
N HIS A 239 -8.80 11.01 20.67
CA HIS A 239 -9.51 12.25 20.98
C HIS A 239 -9.16 13.38 20.00
N ASP A 240 -7.88 13.51 19.63
CA ASP A 240 -7.41 14.58 18.75
C ASP A 240 -7.64 14.27 17.26
N LEU A 241 -7.59 12.98 16.85
CA LEU A 241 -7.74 12.55 15.46
C LEU A 241 -9.20 12.45 15.00
N VAL A 242 -10.12 11.96 15.86
CA VAL A 242 -11.54 11.76 15.48
C VAL A 242 -12.22 13.03 14.93
N PRO A 243 -11.99 14.24 15.50
CA PRO A 243 -12.57 15.47 14.97
C PRO A 243 -12.09 15.87 13.57
N ILE A 244 -10.89 15.42 13.18
CA ILE A 244 -10.24 15.77 11.91
C ILE A 244 -10.20 14.60 10.91
N ARG A 245 -10.83 13.47 11.23
CA ARG A 245 -10.72 12.20 10.49
C ARG A 245 -11.07 12.23 9.00
N HIS A 246 -11.85 13.22 8.55
CA HIS A 246 -12.24 13.40 7.14
C HIS A 246 -11.35 14.41 6.39
N ASP A 247 -10.42 15.07 7.09
CA ASP A 247 -9.52 16.10 6.55
C ASP A 247 -8.09 15.56 6.58
N ASP A 248 -7.71 14.85 5.52
CA ASP A 248 -6.41 14.17 5.42
C ASP A 248 -5.23 15.14 5.57
N GLN A 249 -5.37 16.40 5.14
CA GLN A 249 -4.33 17.40 5.35
C GLN A 249 -4.11 17.66 6.85
N LYS A 250 -5.18 17.86 7.62
CA LYS A 250 -5.06 18.02 9.08
C LYS A 250 -4.53 16.76 9.75
N VAL A 251 -4.91 15.58 9.28
CA VAL A 251 -4.41 14.29 9.80
C VAL A 251 -2.90 14.17 9.54
N LYS A 252 -2.42 14.50 8.34
CA LYS A 252 -0.98 14.56 8.00
C LYS A 252 -0.23 15.56 8.88
N GLU A 253 -0.78 16.76 9.06
CA GLU A 253 -0.20 17.79 9.94
C GLU A 253 -0.06 17.30 11.38
N TYR A 254 -1.09 16.64 11.91
CA TYR A 254 -1.06 15.99 13.22
C TYR A 254 0.00 14.88 13.26
N GLY A 255 0.05 14.01 12.24
CA GLY A 255 1.00 12.90 12.14
C GLY A 255 2.47 13.35 12.12
N VAL A 256 2.77 14.42 11.39
CA VAL A 256 4.10 15.04 11.36
C VAL A 256 4.46 15.59 12.74
N LYS A 257 3.55 16.35 13.37
CA LYS A 257 3.78 16.91 14.70
C LYS A 257 4.02 15.81 15.73
N LEU A 258 3.21 14.76 15.70
CA LEU A 258 3.35 13.60 16.59
C LEU A 258 4.71 12.92 16.42
N ALA A 259 5.12 12.63 15.19
CA ALA A 259 6.42 12.01 14.91
C ALA A 259 7.59 12.87 15.43
N VAL A 260 7.54 14.20 15.21
CA VAL A 260 8.54 15.14 15.75
C VAL A 260 8.57 15.11 17.28
N ASP A 261 7.41 15.17 17.94
CA ASP A 261 7.29 15.15 19.39
C ASP A 261 7.81 13.83 19.97
N MET A 262 7.52 12.70 19.31
CA MET A 262 8.05 11.38 19.70
C MET A 262 9.57 11.31 19.57
N ILE A 263 10.13 11.75 18.45
CA ILE A 263 11.57 11.70 18.20
C ILE A 263 12.33 12.56 19.22
N ARG A 264 11.82 13.75 19.54
CA ARG A 264 12.40 14.61 20.59
C ARG A 264 12.40 13.93 21.96
N GLN A 265 11.31 13.26 22.33
CA GLN A 265 11.23 12.51 23.59
C GLN A 265 12.20 11.33 23.61
N LEU A 266 12.31 10.59 22.49
CA LEU A 266 13.26 9.49 22.34
C LEU A 266 14.72 9.98 22.48
N GLN A 267 15.06 11.13 21.90
CA GLN A 267 16.38 11.75 22.06
C GLN A 267 16.68 12.09 23.52
N VAL A 268 15.72 12.67 24.25
CA VAL A 268 15.85 12.94 25.70
C VAL A 268 16.05 11.62 26.47
N GLY A 269 15.38 10.55 26.05
CA GLY A 269 15.55 9.20 26.58
C GLY A 269 16.86 8.51 26.19
N GLY A 270 17.76 9.17 25.47
CA GLY A 270 19.08 8.65 25.08
C GLY A 270 19.09 7.80 23.81
N ILE A 271 18.01 7.81 23.02
CA ILE A 271 17.96 7.13 21.72
C ILE A 271 18.64 7.98 20.65
N GLN A 272 19.53 7.34 19.88
CA GLN A 272 20.46 8.02 18.96
C GLN A 272 20.08 7.88 17.48
N GLY A 273 19.05 7.09 17.16
CA GLY A 273 18.53 7.04 15.80
C GLY A 273 17.15 6.44 15.71
N VAL A 274 16.51 6.64 14.57
CA VAL A 274 15.12 6.22 14.30
C VAL A 274 15.02 5.54 12.93
N HIS A 275 14.04 4.65 12.79
CA HIS A 275 13.75 3.96 11.54
C HIS A 275 12.41 4.44 11.01
N PHE A 276 12.40 5.16 9.89
CA PHE A 276 11.17 5.67 9.30
C PHE A 276 10.52 4.62 8.39
N CYS A 277 9.34 4.17 8.79
CA CYS A 277 8.41 3.44 7.92
C CYS A 277 7.76 4.45 6.97
N THR A 278 8.27 4.54 5.74
CA THR A 278 7.89 5.59 4.79
C THR A 278 6.57 5.32 4.08
N LEU A 279 6.17 4.04 4.00
CA LEU A 279 5.09 3.57 3.12
C LEU A 279 5.31 3.97 1.64
N ASN A 280 6.57 4.00 1.22
CA ASN A 280 7.02 4.55 -0.05
C ASN A 280 6.72 6.04 -0.26
N LEU A 281 6.20 6.77 0.73
CA LEU A 281 5.91 8.21 0.64
C LEU A 281 7.10 9.06 1.11
N GLU A 282 7.21 10.31 0.63
CA GLU A 282 8.35 11.18 0.98
C GLU A 282 7.93 12.44 1.77
N LYS A 283 6.77 13.05 1.48
CA LYS A 283 6.41 14.38 2.01
C LYS A 283 6.42 14.47 3.54
N SER A 284 5.71 13.55 4.21
CA SER A 284 5.58 13.57 5.67
C SER A 284 6.91 13.32 6.37
N VAL A 285 7.76 12.44 5.81
CA VAL A 285 9.08 12.13 6.36
C VAL A 285 10.03 13.32 6.18
N ILE A 286 10.06 13.94 5.00
CA ILE A 286 10.83 15.15 4.73
C ILE A 286 10.45 16.25 5.72
N ARG A 287 9.15 16.52 5.89
CA ARG A 287 8.66 17.57 6.79
C ARG A 287 9.03 17.31 8.26
N VAL A 288 9.05 16.04 8.69
CA VAL A 288 9.55 15.66 10.02
C VAL A 288 11.04 15.99 10.14
N LEU A 289 11.86 15.62 9.15
CA LEU A 289 13.29 15.88 9.15
C LEU A 289 13.63 17.37 9.09
N GLU A 290 12.91 18.16 8.26
CA GLU A 290 13.03 19.62 8.21
C GLU A 290 12.73 20.25 9.58
N THR A 291 11.64 19.82 10.23
CA THR A 291 11.24 20.33 11.55
C THR A 291 12.26 19.97 12.66
N LEU A 292 12.97 18.86 12.50
CA LEU A 292 14.06 18.44 13.38
C LEU A 292 15.42 19.09 13.01
N GLY A 293 15.49 19.84 11.91
CA GLY A 293 16.74 20.44 11.41
C GLY A 293 17.72 19.42 10.83
N LEU A 294 17.22 18.27 10.38
CA LEU A 294 18.00 17.11 9.92
C LEU A 294 18.03 16.93 8.40
N ALA A 295 17.21 17.68 7.67
CA ALA A 295 17.15 17.62 6.20
C ALA A 295 18.40 18.22 5.50
N GLY A 296 19.40 18.70 6.25
CA GLY A 296 20.53 19.46 5.70
C GLY A 296 20.08 20.76 5.01
N ASN A 297 21.02 21.53 4.50
CA ASN A 297 20.69 22.54 3.49
C ASN A 297 20.42 21.80 2.17
N VAL A 298 19.35 21.00 2.09
CA VAL A 298 18.71 20.77 0.80
C VAL A 298 18.29 22.16 0.39
N SER A 299 19.10 22.74 -0.51
CA SER A 299 18.77 23.98 -1.20
C SER A 299 17.31 23.84 -1.54
N GLN A 300 16.44 24.64 -0.92
CA GLN A 300 15.08 24.76 -1.40
C GLN A 300 15.27 24.92 -2.90
N ALA A 301 14.76 23.99 -3.69
CA ALA A 301 14.38 24.31 -5.04
C ALA A 301 13.24 25.31 -4.86
N THR A 302 13.57 26.53 -4.43
CA THR A 302 12.81 27.70 -4.77
C THR A 302 12.67 27.55 -6.25
N ASN A 303 11.44 27.40 -6.73
CA ASN A 303 11.12 27.75 -8.10
C ASN A 303 11.97 28.97 -8.40
N LYS A 304 12.96 28.84 -9.28
CA LYS A 304 13.69 30.00 -9.74
C LYS A 304 12.61 30.83 -10.42
N LEU A 305 12.00 31.75 -9.67
CA LEU A 305 11.47 32.97 -10.23
C LEU A 305 12.52 33.39 -11.24
N ILE A 306 12.09 33.62 -12.49
CA ILE A 306 12.93 34.22 -13.51
C ILE A 306 13.42 35.54 -12.93
N ALA A 307 14.58 35.46 -12.29
CA ALA A 307 15.30 36.54 -11.68
C ALA A 307 16.68 36.45 -12.31
N ASP A 308 16.73 36.78 -13.59
CA ASP A 308 17.91 37.36 -14.16
C ASP A 308 17.58 38.78 -14.57
N VAL A 309 18.20 39.68 -13.82
CA VAL A 309 18.40 41.09 -14.12
C VAL A 309 19.19 41.16 -15.42
N ALA A 310 18.49 41.12 -16.56
CA ALA A 310 19.01 41.63 -17.81
C ALA A 310 18.53 43.08 -17.93
N THR A 311 19.45 44.03 -17.75
CA THR A 311 19.25 45.43 -18.11
C THR A 311 18.86 45.51 -19.59
N LEU A 312 17.58 45.68 -19.86
CA LEU A 312 17.04 45.95 -21.19
C LEU A 312 16.32 47.31 -21.17
N PRO A 313 16.47 48.12 -22.23
CA PRO A 313 16.02 49.51 -22.24
C PRO A 313 14.49 49.58 -22.18
N GLU A 314 13.96 50.52 -21.42
CA GLU A 314 12.52 50.81 -21.32
C GLU A 314 11.89 50.88 -22.72
N ARG A 315 11.07 49.88 -23.04
CA ARG A 315 10.14 49.92 -24.15
C ARG A 315 8.76 49.59 -23.60
N THR A 316 8.07 50.65 -23.20
CA THR A 316 6.65 50.60 -22.84
C THR A 316 5.86 50.22 -24.10
N MET A 317 5.34 48.99 -24.14
CA MET A 317 4.43 48.54 -25.18
C MET A 317 3.00 48.69 -24.71
N THR A 318 2.17 49.38 -25.49
CA THR A 318 0.73 49.50 -25.20
C THR A 318 0.01 48.17 -25.49
N PRO A 319 -1.10 47.85 -24.78
CA PRO A 319 -1.84 46.59 -24.94
C PRO A 319 -2.23 46.26 -26.39
N HIS A 320 -2.49 47.29 -27.20
CA HIS A 320 -2.84 47.13 -28.62
C HIS A 320 -1.67 46.60 -29.46
N ALA A 321 -0.44 47.06 -29.18
CA ALA A 321 0.77 46.63 -29.88
C ALA A 321 1.21 45.21 -29.49
N ALA A 322 0.80 44.72 -28.31
CA ALA A 322 1.00 43.33 -27.90
C ALA A 322 0.06 42.37 -28.65
N ALA A 323 -1.21 42.78 -28.84
CA ALA A 323 -2.21 42.00 -29.57
C ALA A 323 -1.85 41.85 -31.06
N ASP A 324 -1.43 42.93 -31.73
CA ASP A 324 -1.01 42.89 -33.14
C ASP A 324 0.23 42.01 -33.37
N ARG A 325 1.13 41.94 -32.39
CA ARG A 325 2.36 41.13 -32.49
C ARG A 325 2.07 39.64 -32.31
N ALA A 326 1.20 39.29 -31.36
CA ALA A 326 0.73 37.92 -31.17
C ALA A 326 -0.01 37.40 -32.41
N THR A 327 -0.76 38.26 -33.09
CA THR A 327 -1.52 37.89 -34.31
C THR A 327 -0.59 37.68 -35.52
N LYS A 328 0.54 38.40 -35.58
CA LYS A 328 1.58 38.22 -36.61
C LYS A 328 2.45 36.99 -36.39
N GLU A 329 2.81 36.67 -35.15
CA GLU A 329 3.66 35.51 -34.82
C GLU A 329 2.96 34.16 -35.02
N LEU A 330 1.62 34.13 -35.07
CA LEU A 330 0.83 32.96 -35.44
C LEU A 330 0.94 32.56 -36.93
N THR A 331 1.46 33.42 -37.81
CA THR A 331 1.47 33.17 -39.27
C THR A 331 2.81 32.74 -39.85
N SER A 332 3.88 32.64 -39.06
CA SER A 332 5.17 32.16 -39.58
C SER A 332 6.01 31.50 -38.51
N VAL A 333 5.98 30.16 -38.46
CA VAL A 333 7.09 29.20 -38.27
C VAL A 333 6.48 27.81 -37.95
N PRO A 334 6.82 26.74 -38.68
CA PRO A 334 6.53 25.38 -38.24
C PRO A 334 7.52 24.98 -37.14
N ALA A 335 7.02 24.68 -35.95
CA ALA A 335 7.83 24.20 -34.83
C ALA A 335 8.19 22.70 -35.00
N PRO A 336 9.39 22.27 -34.60
CA PRO A 336 9.68 20.85 -34.44
C PRO A 336 8.84 20.29 -33.29
N GLU A 337 8.38 19.04 -33.43
CA GLU A 337 7.57 18.32 -32.44
C GLU A 337 8.29 18.22 -31.09
N SER A 338 8.12 19.25 -30.26
CA SER A 338 8.28 19.15 -28.81
C SER A 338 6.98 18.62 -28.25
N ASP A 339 7.06 17.56 -27.44
CA ASP A 339 5.96 16.89 -26.70
C ASP A 339 5.35 17.80 -25.60
N ALA A 340 5.18 19.08 -25.90
CA ALA A 340 4.52 20.09 -25.08
C ALA A 340 3.05 20.14 -25.46
N GLY A 341 2.22 19.33 -24.78
CA GLY A 341 0.79 19.27 -25.08
C GLY A 341 0.06 18.03 -24.57
N LYS A 342 0.77 17.00 -24.10
CA LYS A 342 0.15 16.01 -23.21
C LYS A 342 0.03 16.63 -21.83
N GLY A 343 -1.13 17.20 -21.54
CA GLY A 343 -1.48 17.55 -20.17
C GLY A 343 -1.57 16.28 -19.34
N GLU A 344 -0.45 15.80 -18.81
CA GLU A 344 -0.47 14.90 -17.66
C GLU A 344 -0.94 15.73 -16.47
N ILE A 345 -2.22 15.57 -16.11
CA ILE A 345 -2.88 16.31 -15.02
C ILE A 345 -2.37 15.82 -13.64
N ASN A 346 -1.38 14.92 -13.58
CA ASN A 346 -0.83 14.40 -12.32
C ASN A 346 0.69 14.56 -12.31
N ASN A 347 1.20 15.52 -11.54
CA ASN A 347 2.63 15.62 -11.24
C ASN A 347 3.01 14.52 -10.23
N ALA A 348 4.23 13.99 -10.30
CA ALA A 348 4.78 13.07 -9.30
C ALA A 348 4.69 13.62 -7.85
N ALA A 349 4.52 14.94 -7.71
CA ALA A 349 4.27 15.62 -6.47
C ALA A 349 2.94 15.20 -5.79
N ASP A 350 1.91 14.75 -6.52
CA ASP A 350 0.58 14.53 -5.95
C ASP A 350 0.35 13.08 -5.50
N TRP A 351 1.24 12.13 -5.87
CA TRP A 351 1.09 10.70 -5.53
C TRP A 351 0.97 10.42 -4.03
N ASP A 352 1.59 11.25 -3.19
CA ASP A 352 1.51 11.13 -1.73
C ASP A 352 0.12 11.56 -1.17
N ASP A 353 -0.72 12.15 -2.02
CA ASP A 353 -2.07 12.61 -1.69
C ASP A 353 -3.17 11.67 -2.21
N PHE A 354 -2.82 10.64 -2.99
CA PHE A 354 -3.75 9.59 -3.38
C PHE A 354 -3.85 8.50 -2.30
N PRO A 355 -4.98 7.79 -2.19
CA PRO A 355 -5.06 6.56 -1.41
C PRO A 355 -4.09 5.51 -1.98
N ASN A 356 -3.24 4.93 -1.13
CA ASN A 356 -2.31 3.84 -1.49
C ASN A 356 -3.02 2.52 -1.85
N GLY A 357 -4.35 2.47 -1.84
CA GLY A 357 -5.12 1.27 -2.13
C GLY A 357 -5.23 0.95 -3.62
N ARG A 358 -6.08 -0.02 -3.92
CA ARG A 358 -6.38 -0.49 -5.29
C ARG A 358 -6.81 0.61 -6.26
N PHE A 359 -7.47 1.66 -5.77
CA PHE A 359 -8.06 2.69 -6.64
C PHE A 359 -7.19 3.94 -6.79
N GLY A 360 -5.98 3.94 -6.21
CA GLY A 360 -5.01 5.01 -6.41
C GLY A 360 -4.38 4.98 -7.80
N ASP A 361 -3.52 5.94 -8.10
CA ASP A 361 -2.76 5.99 -9.36
C ASP A 361 -1.75 4.83 -9.42
N PHE A 362 -1.82 3.96 -10.44
CA PHE A 362 -0.90 2.82 -10.59
C PHE A 362 0.57 3.22 -10.76
N LYS A 363 0.81 4.47 -11.17
CA LYS A 363 2.15 5.06 -11.25
C LYS A 363 2.71 5.38 -9.87
N SER A 364 1.86 5.48 -8.84
CA SER A 364 2.32 5.74 -7.47
C SER A 364 3.20 4.58 -6.99
N PRO A 365 4.39 4.86 -6.44
CA PRO A 365 5.22 3.87 -5.76
C PRO A 365 4.52 3.12 -4.63
N ALA A 366 3.45 3.70 -4.08
CA ALA A 366 2.66 3.11 -3.00
C ALA A 366 1.37 2.43 -3.49
N TYR A 367 1.17 2.31 -4.80
CA TYR A 367 -0.05 1.77 -5.39
C TYR A 367 -0.36 0.34 -4.95
N GLY A 368 -1.64 0.09 -4.68
CA GLY A 368 -2.15 -1.23 -4.33
C GLY A 368 -1.67 -1.74 -2.98
N GLU A 369 -0.92 -0.93 -2.23
CA GLU A 369 -0.43 -1.26 -0.91
C GLU A 369 -1.44 -0.90 0.17
N THR A 370 -2.28 -1.88 0.51
CA THR A 370 -3.16 -1.77 1.68
C THR A 370 -2.52 -2.32 2.94
N ASP A 371 -1.54 -3.20 2.85
CA ASP A 371 -0.85 -3.74 4.01
C ASP A 371 0.55 -4.31 3.71
N ARG A 372 1.56 -3.58 4.17
CA ARG A 372 2.99 -3.85 3.98
C ARG A 372 3.47 -5.17 4.60
N TRP A 373 2.73 -5.73 5.55
CA TRP A 373 3.03 -7.02 6.18
C TRP A 373 2.23 -8.17 5.57
N GLY A 374 1.68 -7.97 4.37
CA GLY A 374 1.08 -9.04 3.58
C GLY A 374 -0.19 -9.64 4.20
N SER A 375 -0.90 -8.91 5.08
CA SER A 375 -2.18 -9.37 5.60
C SER A 375 -3.28 -9.26 4.57
N SER A 376 -3.48 -10.37 3.87
CA SER A 376 -4.73 -10.67 3.21
C SER A 376 -5.87 -10.69 4.24
N ALA A 377 -7.12 -10.57 3.79
CA ALA A 377 -8.32 -10.60 4.63
C ALA A 377 -8.40 -11.83 5.57
N PHE A 378 -7.57 -12.85 5.35
CA PHE A 378 -7.45 -14.08 6.11
C PHE A 378 -6.58 -13.98 7.39
N GLN A 379 -5.88 -12.86 7.64
CA GLN A 379 -4.93 -12.71 8.76
C GLN A 379 -5.59 -12.37 10.11
N SER A 380 -6.92 -12.35 10.22
CA SER A 380 -7.57 -12.13 11.51
C SER A 380 -7.52 -13.38 12.39
N LYS A 381 -6.45 -13.46 13.17
CA LYS A 381 -6.13 -14.42 14.26
C LYS A 381 -5.68 -15.81 13.82
N ALA A 382 -4.51 -16.17 14.33
CA ALA A 382 -4.07 -17.54 14.57
C ALA A 382 -5.22 -18.44 15.01
N THR A 383 -5.25 -19.65 14.46
CA THR A 383 -6.32 -20.66 14.40
C THR A 383 -7.19 -20.60 13.14
N THR A 384 -7.64 -21.77 12.73
CA THR A 384 -8.56 -22.20 11.67
C THR A 384 -9.90 -21.44 11.55
N ALA A 385 -10.01 -20.25 12.13
CA ALA A 385 -11.21 -19.44 12.28
C ALA A 385 -11.71 -18.69 11.01
N PRO A 386 -10.91 -18.30 10.00
CA PRO A 386 -11.46 -17.59 8.84
C PRO A 386 -12.52 -18.44 8.11
N VAL A 387 -12.22 -19.72 7.91
CA VAL A 387 -13.12 -20.69 7.25
C VAL A 387 -14.36 -21.01 8.08
N SER A 388 -14.26 -21.02 9.41
CA SER A 388 -15.40 -21.38 10.25
C SER A 388 -16.58 -20.41 10.11
N HIS A 389 -16.31 -19.14 9.77
CA HIS A 389 -17.36 -18.12 9.62
C HIS A 389 -17.90 -18.03 8.18
N TRP A 390 -17.08 -18.30 7.17
CA TRP A 390 -17.51 -18.34 5.77
C TRP A 390 -18.22 -19.64 5.41
N GLY A 391 -17.91 -20.74 6.09
CA GLY A 391 -18.54 -22.05 5.93
C GLY A 391 -17.75 -22.99 5.01
N ASN A 392 -18.40 -24.06 4.56
CA ASN A 392 -17.82 -25.09 3.67
C ASN A 392 -18.63 -25.13 2.38
N PRO A 393 -18.35 -24.24 1.40
CA PRO A 393 -19.17 -24.13 0.20
C PRO A 393 -18.94 -25.34 -0.70
N LYS A 394 -19.99 -26.11 -0.98
CA LYS A 394 -19.94 -27.31 -1.83
C LYS A 394 -20.63 -27.12 -3.18
N THR A 395 -21.43 -26.06 -3.28
CA THR A 395 -22.18 -25.69 -4.47
C THR A 395 -22.04 -24.19 -4.76
N VAL A 396 -22.34 -23.80 -6.00
CA VAL A 396 -22.42 -22.39 -6.41
C VAL A 396 -23.45 -21.62 -5.57
N ASP A 397 -24.54 -22.28 -5.15
CA ASP A 397 -25.58 -21.69 -4.30
C ASP A 397 -25.08 -21.39 -2.88
N ASP A 398 -24.16 -22.20 -2.35
CA ASP A 398 -23.52 -21.93 -1.05
C ASP A 398 -22.69 -20.64 -1.10
N LEU A 399 -21.99 -20.42 -2.22
CA LEU A 399 -21.21 -19.21 -2.44
C LEU A 399 -22.13 -18.00 -2.61
N THR A 400 -23.14 -18.09 -3.45
CA THR A 400 -24.17 -17.05 -3.57
C THR A 400 -24.77 -16.70 -2.20
N SER A 401 -25.06 -17.72 -1.39
CA SER A 401 -25.55 -17.54 -0.01
C SER A 401 -24.54 -16.85 0.90
N LEU A 402 -23.24 -17.09 0.75
CA LEU A 402 -22.20 -16.37 1.50
C LEU A 402 -22.18 -14.88 1.14
N PHE A 403 -22.15 -14.53 -0.15
CA PHE A 403 -22.16 -13.12 -0.58
C PHE A 403 -23.44 -12.40 -0.14
N LEU A 404 -24.60 -13.06 -0.24
CA LEU A 404 -25.86 -12.53 0.29
C LEU A 404 -25.82 -12.34 1.81
N ARG A 405 -25.30 -13.32 2.56
CA ARG A 405 -25.14 -13.17 4.03
C ARG A 405 -24.25 -11.98 4.38
N TYR A 406 -23.20 -11.72 3.61
CA TYR A 406 -22.35 -10.54 3.81
C TYR A 406 -23.10 -9.24 3.55
N LEU A 407 -23.81 -9.13 2.43
CA LEU A 407 -24.64 -7.95 2.12
C LEU A 407 -25.66 -7.69 3.25
N HIS A 408 -26.30 -8.75 3.76
CA HIS A 408 -27.25 -8.69 4.88
C HIS A 408 -26.59 -8.55 6.27
N SER A 409 -25.28 -8.29 6.33
CA SER A 409 -24.51 -8.14 7.58
C SER A 409 -24.60 -9.34 8.55
N LYS A 410 -25.01 -10.52 8.04
CA LYS A 410 -25.02 -11.79 8.81
C LYS A 410 -23.60 -12.35 8.96
N VAL A 411 -22.71 -11.99 8.04
CA VAL A 411 -21.27 -12.20 8.12
C VAL A 411 -20.61 -10.85 7.91
N THR A 412 -19.57 -10.55 8.67
CA THR A 412 -18.93 -9.23 8.68
C THR A 412 -17.80 -9.08 7.66
N THR A 413 -17.35 -10.17 7.05
CA THR A 413 -16.24 -10.20 6.09
C THR A 413 -16.48 -11.23 4.98
N THR A 414 -15.76 -11.08 3.88
CA THR A 414 -15.62 -12.09 2.82
C THR A 414 -14.13 -12.27 2.51
N PRO A 415 -13.75 -13.29 1.72
CA PRO A 415 -12.40 -13.40 1.19
C PRO A 415 -11.92 -12.14 0.44
N PHE A 416 -12.85 -11.38 -0.15
CA PHE A 416 -12.58 -10.16 -0.92
C PHE A 416 -12.68 -8.87 -0.09
N SER A 417 -13.19 -8.94 1.15
CA SER A 417 -13.41 -7.76 2.00
C SER A 417 -13.20 -8.10 3.47
N SER A 418 -12.16 -7.52 4.06
CA SER A 418 -11.80 -7.68 5.47
C SER A 418 -12.60 -6.78 6.42
N THR A 419 -13.49 -5.94 5.88
CA THR A 419 -14.32 -5.00 6.64
C THR A 419 -15.81 -5.25 6.42
N PRO A 420 -16.67 -4.85 7.38
CA PRO A 420 -18.11 -4.77 7.15
C PRO A 420 -18.46 -3.93 5.93
N LEU A 421 -19.66 -4.14 5.40
CA LEU A 421 -20.19 -3.40 4.26
C LEU A 421 -20.15 -1.89 4.55
N SER A 422 -19.60 -1.11 3.61
CA SER A 422 -19.54 0.35 3.71
C SER A 422 -20.95 0.94 3.79
N PRO A 423 -21.20 1.97 4.62
CA PRO A 423 -22.50 2.64 4.66
C PRO A 423 -22.95 3.19 3.30
N GLU A 424 -22.02 3.57 2.41
CA GLU A 424 -22.36 4.05 1.06
C GLU A 424 -23.00 2.94 0.20
N SER A 425 -22.61 1.68 0.39
CA SER A 425 -23.15 0.55 -0.37
C SER A 425 -24.63 0.31 -0.03
N LEU A 426 -25.12 0.80 1.10
CA LEU A 426 -26.54 0.75 1.46
C LEU A 426 -27.41 1.56 0.49
N MET A 427 -26.84 2.59 -0.16
CA MET A 427 -27.55 3.42 -1.16
C MET A 427 -27.93 2.62 -2.42
N ILE A 428 -27.19 1.56 -2.73
CA ILE A 428 -27.39 0.69 -3.90
C ILE A 428 -27.65 -0.77 -3.50
N PHE A 429 -27.97 -1.02 -2.23
CA PHE A 429 -28.15 -2.37 -1.68
C PHE A 429 -29.12 -3.26 -2.48
N PRO A 430 -30.34 -2.79 -2.88
CA PRO A 430 -31.27 -3.62 -3.63
C PRO A 430 -30.69 -4.10 -4.97
N HIS A 431 -29.78 -3.32 -5.55
CA HIS A 431 -29.12 -3.65 -6.81
C HIS A 431 -28.03 -4.71 -6.61
N LEU A 432 -27.23 -4.57 -5.56
CA LEU A 432 -26.20 -5.55 -5.19
C LEU A 432 -26.83 -6.90 -4.81
N GLU A 433 -27.94 -6.88 -4.09
CA GLU A 433 -28.71 -8.08 -3.74
C GLU A 433 -29.25 -8.78 -5.00
N ARG A 434 -29.83 -8.01 -5.93
CA ARG A 434 -30.37 -8.57 -7.18
C ARG A 434 -29.28 -9.20 -8.05
N LEU A 435 -28.12 -8.56 -8.17
CA LEU A 435 -26.96 -9.09 -8.90
C LEU A 435 -26.49 -10.41 -8.26
N THR A 436 -26.25 -10.37 -6.95
CA THR A 436 -25.75 -11.52 -6.20
C THR A 436 -26.73 -12.69 -6.26
N SER A 437 -28.04 -12.44 -6.19
CA SER A 437 -29.08 -13.47 -6.28
C SER A 437 -29.11 -14.19 -7.64
N LYS A 438 -28.62 -13.57 -8.72
CA LYS A 438 -28.43 -14.22 -10.03
C LYS A 438 -27.14 -15.06 -10.09
N GLY A 439 -26.26 -14.95 -9.08
CA GLY A 439 -24.92 -15.54 -9.09
C GLY A 439 -23.86 -14.63 -9.69
N TRP A 440 -24.11 -13.32 -9.77
CA TRP A 440 -23.11 -12.29 -10.09
C TRP A 440 -22.54 -11.76 -8.78
N TRP A 441 -21.41 -12.32 -8.34
CA TRP A 441 -20.88 -12.07 -7.00
C TRP A 441 -20.09 -10.77 -6.96
N THR A 442 -20.67 -9.75 -6.33
CA THR A 442 -20.09 -8.41 -6.25
C THR A 442 -18.91 -8.36 -5.28
N VAL A 443 -17.80 -7.78 -5.73
CA VAL A 443 -16.55 -7.62 -4.95
C VAL A 443 -16.08 -6.16 -4.85
N GLY A 444 -16.69 -5.26 -5.62
CA GLY A 444 -16.49 -3.82 -5.51
C GLY A 444 -17.71 -3.07 -6.03
N SER A 445 -18.06 -1.95 -5.41
CA SER A 445 -19.17 -1.12 -5.86
C SER A 445 -19.11 0.26 -5.24
N GLN A 446 -19.61 1.26 -5.96
CA GLN A 446 -19.76 2.62 -5.44
C GLN A 446 -21.04 3.25 -6.01
N PRO A 447 -21.85 3.95 -5.20
CA PRO A 447 -23.01 4.68 -5.70
C PRO A 447 -22.61 5.90 -6.54
N PRO A 448 -23.52 6.46 -7.34
CA PRO A 448 -23.33 7.78 -7.92
C PRO A 448 -23.56 8.86 -6.85
N VAL A 449 -22.69 9.88 -6.84
CA VAL A 449 -22.80 11.05 -5.96
C VAL A 449 -22.63 12.30 -6.80
N ASN A 450 -23.57 13.23 -6.63
CA ASN A 450 -23.57 14.49 -7.36
C ASN A 450 -23.51 15.68 -6.38
N GLY A 451 -22.30 16.03 -5.95
CA GLY A 451 -22.04 17.20 -5.13
C GLY A 451 -22.49 17.04 -3.68
N ALA A 452 -22.12 15.93 -3.02
CA ALA A 452 -22.28 15.81 -1.58
C ALA A 452 -21.32 16.77 -0.86
N PRO A 453 -21.69 17.37 0.28
CA PRO A 453 -20.73 18.16 1.07
C PRO A 453 -19.49 17.34 1.44
N SER A 454 -18.31 17.95 1.43
CA SER A 454 -17.07 17.27 1.86
C SER A 454 -17.09 16.77 3.31
N THR A 455 -18.04 17.26 4.11
CA THR A 455 -18.26 16.85 5.51
C THR A 455 -19.36 15.79 5.66
N ASP A 456 -19.90 15.26 4.57
CA ASP A 456 -20.88 14.17 4.62
C ASP A 456 -20.30 12.96 5.36
N GLU A 457 -21.10 12.33 6.23
CA GLU A 457 -20.61 11.25 7.10
C GLU A 457 -20.36 9.92 6.35
N VAL A 458 -20.98 9.76 5.17
CA VAL A 458 -20.94 8.52 4.39
C VAL A 458 -19.95 8.62 3.25
N VAL A 459 -20.04 9.66 2.43
CA VAL A 459 -19.23 9.83 1.20
C VAL A 459 -18.27 11.02 1.26
N GLY A 460 -18.33 11.81 2.33
CA GLY A 460 -17.54 13.04 2.48
C GLY A 460 -16.08 12.79 2.81
N TRP A 461 -15.20 13.49 2.09
CA TRP A 461 -13.77 13.53 2.34
C TRP A 461 -13.20 14.90 1.90
N GLY A 462 -12.00 15.21 2.38
CA GLY A 462 -11.25 16.41 2.04
C GLY A 462 -11.60 17.64 2.89
N PRO A 463 -11.04 18.82 2.55
CA PRO A 463 -11.25 20.05 3.31
C PRO A 463 -12.71 20.47 3.42
N ARG A 464 -13.07 21.08 4.56
CA ARG A 464 -14.43 21.62 4.78
C ARG A 464 -14.79 22.69 3.74
N GLY A 465 -16.05 22.70 3.32
CA GLY A 465 -16.59 23.68 2.38
C GLY A 465 -16.39 23.29 0.90
N GLY A 466 -16.04 22.05 0.62
CA GLY A 466 -15.99 21.48 -0.72
C GLY A 466 -17.15 20.54 -1.03
N TYR A 467 -17.11 19.97 -2.22
CA TYR A 467 -18.10 19.03 -2.74
C TYR A 467 -17.44 17.78 -3.33
N VAL A 468 -18.02 16.62 -3.07
CA VAL A 468 -17.57 15.30 -3.54
C VAL A 468 -18.53 14.76 -4.59
N TYR A 469 -17.96 14.07 -5.57
CA TYR A 469 -18.66 13.48 -6.70
C TYR A 469 -18.17 12.06 -6.95
N GLN A 470 -19.08 11.19 -7.39
CA GLN A 470 -18.82 9.79 -7.68
C GLN A 470 -19.59 9.34 -8.93
N LYS A 471 -18.91 8.63 -9.84
CA LYS A 471 -19.56 7.80 -10.85
C LYS A 471 -19.97 6.48 -10.23
N CYS A 472 -21.11 5.94 -10.69
CA CYS A 472 -21.54 4.62 -10.30
C CYS A 472 -20.68 3.57 -11.00
N PHE A 473 -20.15 2.62 -10.24
CA PHE A 473 -19.55 1.42 -10.81
C PHE A 473 -19.90 0.20 -9.96
N VAL A 474 -19.83 -0.97 -10.59
CA VAL A 474 -19.95 -2.25 -9.91
C VAL A 474 -18.99 -3.24 -10.52
N GLU A 475 -18.43 -4.09 -9.67
CA GLU A 475 -17.50 -5.13 -10.04
C GLU A 475 -17.92 -6.47 -9.45
N PHE A 476 -17.91 -7.51 -10.28
CA PHE A 476 -18.42 -8.83 -9.91
C PHE A 476 -17.74 -9.97 -10.68
N PHE A 477 -17.84 -11.18 -10.12
CA PHE A 477 -17.50 -12.42 -10.81
C PHE A 477 -18.71 -13.03 -11.54
N VAL A 478 -18.53 -13.35 -12.82
CA VAL A 478 -19.57 -13.90 -13.70
C VAL A 478 -19.05 -15.01 -14.60
N GLU A 479 -19.95 -15.75 -15.23
CA GLU A 479 -19.62 -16.75 -16.25
C GLU A 479 -19.36 -16.08 -17.61
N GLN A 480 -18.59 -16.76 -18.47
CA GLN A 480 -18.27 -16.27 -19.82
C GLN A 480 -19.51 -15.87 -20.63
N LYS A 481 -20.60 -16.65 -20.55
CA LYS A 481 -21.87 -16.36 -21.24
C LYS A 481 -22.47 -15.01 -20.84
N ASP A 482 -22.28 -14.59 -19.60
CA ASP A 482 -22.76 -13.29 -19.10
C ASP A 482 -21.83 -12.16 -19.54
N VAL A 483 -20.51 -12.39 -19.61
CA VAL A 483 -19.56 -11.43 -20.19
C VAL A 483 -19.93 -11.10 -21.63
N GLU A 484 -20.13 -12.12 -22.46
CA GLU A 484 -20.51 -11.94 -23.87
C GLU A 484 -21.80 -11.13 -24.01
N ARG A 485 -22.78 -11.37 -23.14
CA ARG A 485 -24.04 -10.60 -23.11
C ARG A 485 -23.82 -9.15 -22.68
N ILE A 486 -22.97 -8.91 -21.67
CA ILE A 486 -22.63 -7.55 -21.21
C ILE A 486 -21.93 -6.79 -22.34
N VAL A 487 -20.90 -7.37 -22.96
CA VAL A 487 -20.14 -6.75 -24.06
C VAL A 487 -21.06 -6.38 -25.21
N LYS A 488 -21.86 -7.34 -25.68
CA LYS A 488 -22.83 -7.11 -26.76
C LYS A 488 -23.81 -5.97 -26.41
N LYS A 489 -24.29 -5.92 -25.16
CA LYS A 489 -25.19 -4.86 -24.73
C LYS A 489 -24.49 -3.49 -24.67
N VAL A 490 -23.24 -3.43 -24.24
CA VAL A 490 -22.46 -2.18 -24.25
C VAL A 490 -22.26 -1.68 -25.67
N GLU A 491 -22.01 -2.57 -26.63
CA GLU A 491 -21.88 -2.23 -28.05
C GLU A 491 -23.21 -1.72 -28.65
N GLU A 492 -24.33 -2.36 -28.31
CA GLU A 492 -25.66 -2.04 -28.88
C GLU A 492 -26.34 -0.83 -28.19
N GLU A 493 -26.25 -0.75 -26.86
CA GLU A 493 -27.03 0.18 -26.03
C GLU A 493 -26.15 1.11 -25.16
N GLY A 494 -24.83 0.89 -25.10
CA GLY A 494 -23.95 1.65 -24.20
C GLY A 494 -23.73 3.11 -24.61
N ALA A 495 -23.82 3.42 -25.91
CA ALA A 495 -23.80 4.79 -26.47
C ALA A 495 -22.67 5.71 -25.94
N GLY A 496 -21.51 5.15 -25.59
CA GLY A 496 -20.37 5.88 -25.00
C GLY A 496 -20.53 6.25 -23.52
N TRP A 497 -21.66 5.93 -22.88
CA TRP A 497 -21.91 6.18 -21.45
C TRP A 497 -21.33 5.10 -20.53
N ILE A 498 -20.87 3.99 -21.09
CA ILE A 498 -20.47 2.82 -20.32
C ILE A 498 -19.06 2.40 -20.71
N SER A 499 -18.21 2.27 -19.70
CA SER A 499 -16.89 1.64 -19.82
C SER A 499 -16.90 0.31 -19.08
N TYR A 500 -16.21 -0.69 -19.62
CA TYR A 500 -16.03 -1.97 -18.93
C TYR A 500 -14.62 -2.51 -19.05
N PHE A 501 -14.22 -3.29 -18.06
CA PHE A 501 -13.08 -4.20 -18.11
C PHE A 501 -13.55 -5.59 -17.72
N ALA A 502 -13.20 -6.61 -18.48
CA ALA A 502 -13.50 -8.00 -18.19
C ALA A 502 -12.26 -8.85 -18.38
N GLY A 503 -11.83 -9.61 -17.37
CA GLY A 503 -10.68 -10.48 -17.51
C GLY A 503 -10.78 -11.75 -16.68
N ASN A 504 -9.98 -12.76 -17.03
CA ASN A 504 -9.98 -14.05 -16.35
C ASN A 504 -8.57 -14.48 -15.88
N ALA A 505 -8.51 -15.62 -15.20
CA ALA A 505 -7.27 -16.22 -14.72
C ALA A 505 -6.34 -16.70 -15.85
N LYS A 506 -6.87 -16.91 -17.06
CA LYS A 506 -6.10 -17.37 -18.25
C LYS A 506 -5.37 -16.22 -18.96
N GLY A 507 -5.51 -14.99 -18.46
CA GLY A 507 -4.86 -13.80 -19.03
C GLY A 507 -5.66 -13.11 -20.14
N GLU A 508 -6.88 -13.56 -20.42
CA GLU A 508 -7.75 -12.91 -21.41
C GLU A 508 -8.30 -11.60 -20.82
N LEU A 509 -8.41 -10.57 -21.67
CA LEU A 509 -8.91 -9.24 -21.31
C LEU A 509 -9.78 -8.69 -22.44
N LEU A 510 -10.99 -8.23 -22.10
CA LEU A 510 -11.92 -7.53 -22.96
C LEU A 510 -12.22 -6.15 -22.35
N THR A 511 -12.20 -5.10 -23.15
CA THR A 511 -12.54 -3.74 -22.73
C THR A 511 -12.89 -2.86 -23.93
N ASN A 512 -13.74 -1.86 -23.72
CA ASN A 512 -13.97 -0.77 -24.67
C ASN A 512 -13.21 0.52 -24.31
N VAL A 513 -12.39 0.49 -23.26
CA VAL A 513 -11.56 1.62 -22.86
C VAL A 513 -10.30 1.64 -23.72
N PRO A 514 -9.96 2.76 -24.37
CA PRO A 514 -8.77 2.86 -25.20
C PRO A 514 -7.48 2.71 -24.37
N GLU A 515 -6.38 2.40 -25.04
CA GLU A 515 -5.06 2.33 -24.40
C GLU A 515 -4.69 3.68 -23.76
N GLY A 516 -4.23 3.65 -22.50
CA GLY A 516 -3.99 4.85 -21.70
C GLY A 516 -5.27 5.57 -21.23
N GLY A 517 -6.47 5.02 -21.50
CA GLY A 517 -7.73 5.57 -21.03
C GLY A 517 -7.89 5.45 -19.51
N ARG A 518 -8.20 6.57 -18.85
CA ARG A 518 -8.34 6.65 -17.39
C ARG A 518 -9.74 7.09 -17.01
N ASN A 519 -10.42 6.30 -16.19
CA ASN A 519 -11.74 6.67 -15.69
C ASN A 519 -11.63 7.18 -14.25
N ALA A 520 -11.60 8.49 -14.06
CA ALA A 520 -11.84 9.08 -12.75
C ALA A 520 -13.29 8.79 -12.33
N VAL A 521 -13.45 8.05 -11.24
CA VAL A 521 -14.76 7.65 -10.70
C VAL A 521 -15.09 8.32 -9.37
N THR A 522 -14.10 8.91 -8.68
CA THR A 522 -14.34 9.74 -7.49
C THR A 522 -13.44 10.97 -7.52
N TRP A 523 -14.05 12.14 -7.36
CA TRP A 523 -13.34 13.42 -7.33
C TRP A 523 -13.99 14.42 -6.38
N GLY A 524 -13.23 15.43 -5.98
CA GLY A 524 -13.65 16.48 -5.07
C GLY A 524 -13.22 17.85 -5.56
N VAL A 525 -14.06 18.86 -5.29
CA VAL A 525 -13.79 20.26 -5.57
C VAL A 525 -13.74 21.00 -4.24
N PHE A 526 -12.57 21.54 -3.88
CA PHE A 526 -12.33 22.14 -2.58
C PHE A 526 -11.91 23.61 -2.70
N PRO A 527 -12.28 24.48 -1.73
CA PRO A 527 -11.89 25.89 -1.76
C PRO A 527 -10.37 26.07 -1.78
N GLY A 528 -9.86 26.80 -2.77
CA GLY A 528 -8.44 27.15 -2.86
C GLY A 528 -7.52 26.00 -3.29
N GLN A 529 -8.06 24.92 -3.84
CA GLN A 529 -7.31 23.77 -4.34
C GLN A 529 -7.76 23.41 -5.76
N GLU A 530 -6.90 22.70 -6.50
CA GLU A 530 -7.27 22.06 -7.76
C GLU A 530 -8.24 20.89 -7.53
N ILE A 531 -8.83 20.36 -8.60
CA ILE A 531 -9.72 19.20 -8.50
C ILE A 531 -8.92 17.99 -8.05
N ALA A 532 -9.25 17.45 -6.88
CA ALA A 532 -8.62 16.24 -6.37
C ALA A 532 -9.37 15.00 -6.86
N GLN A 533 -8.64 13.98 -7.27
CA GLN A 533 -9.18 12.70 -7.70
C GLN A 533 -8.63 11.61 -6.77
N THR A 534 -9.49 10.75 -6.22
CA THR A 534 -9.03 9.72 -5.26
C THR A 534 -9.15 8.31 -5.79
N THR A 535 -9.98 8.11 -6.81
CA THR A 535 -10.36 6.79 -7.31
C THR A 535 -10.37 6.81 -8.84
N ILE A 536 -9.46 6.04 -9.44
CA ILE A 536 -9.32 5.88 -10.89
C ILE A 536 -9.44 4.39 -11.23
N ILE A 537 -10.20 4.08 -12.29
CA ILE A 537 -10.26 2.73 -12.87
C ILE A 537 -9.65 2.79 -14.27
N GLU A 538 -8.55 2.08 -14.46
CA GLU A 538 -7.79 2.00 -15.72
C GLU A 538 -7.30 0.57 -15.94
N LYS A 539 -6.74 0.31 -17.13
CA LYS A 539 -6.39 -1.05 -17.55
C LYS A 539 -5.37 -1.70 -16.60
N GLU A 540 -4.33 -0.97 -16.24
CA GLU A 540 -3.23 -1.43 -15.41
C GLU A 540 -3.69 -1.71 -13.97
N SER A 541 -4.53 -0.82 -13.42
CA SER A 541 -5.09 -1.02 -12.08
C SER A 541 -6.06 -2.21 -12.03
N PHE A 542 -6.87 -2.38 -13.08
CA PHE A 542 -7.74 -3.54 -13.23
C PHE A 542 -6.96 -4.85 -13.36
N LEU A 543 -5.90 -4.90 -14.16
CA LEU A 543 -5.07 -6.10 -14.33
C LEU A 543 -4.38 -6.52 -13.03
N SER A 544 -3.77 -5.55 -12.33
CA SER A 544 -3.15 -5.82 -11.03
C SER A 544 -4.15 -6.37 -10.01
N TRP A 545 -5.35 -5.78 -9.94
CA TRP A 545 -6.41 -6.29 -9.07
C TRP A 545 -6.95 -7.64 -9.52
N LYS A 546 -7.11 -7.88 -10.82
CA LYS A 546 -7.59 -9.15 -11.37
C LYS A 546 -6.74 -10.30 -10.85
N ASP A 547 -5.42 -10.15 -10.95
CA ASP A 547 -4.48 -11.19 -10.50
C ASP A 547 -4.59 -11.44 -8.99
N GLU A 548 -4.71 -10.37 -8.20
CA GLU A 548 -4.94 -10.46 -6.75
C GLU A 548 -6.29 -11.15 -6.43
N ALA A 549 -7.36 -10.77 -7.12
CA ALA A 549 -8.71 -11.33 -6.91
C ALA A 549 -8.78 -12.82 -7.26
N PHE A 550 -8.09 -13.28 -8.31
CA PHE A 550 -7.99 -14.71 -8.62
C PHE A 550 -7.05 -15.45 -7.64
N SER A 551 -6.01 -14.79 -7.14
CA SER A 551 -5.17 -15.34 -6.07
C SER A 551 -5.97 -15.58 -4.78
N ILE A 552 -6.91 -14.69 -4.42
CA ILE A 552 -7.80 -14.86 -3.26
C ILE A 552 -8.63 -16.14 -3.36
N TRP A 553 -9.12 -16.50 -4.55
CA TRP A 553 -9.83 -17.78 -4.74
C TRP A 553 -8.94 -18.98 -4.48
N SER A 554 -7.70 -18.94 -4.97
CA SER A 554 -6.71 -20.00 -4.76
C SER A 554 -6.30 -20.12 -3.29
N GLU A 555 -6.12 -18.97 -2.62
CA GLU A 555 -5.84 -18.90 -1.18
C GLU A 555 -7.01 -19.46 -0.37
N TRP A 556 -8.25 -19.11 -0.73
CA TRP A 556 -9.41 -19.65 -0.04
C TRP A 556 -9.55 -21.18 -0.22
N ALA A 557 -9.25 -21.68 -1.42
CA ALA A 557 -9.26 -23.11 -1.70
C ALA A 557 -8.24 -23.89 -0.83
N SER A 558 -7.08 -23.28 -0.51
CA SER A 558 -6.00 -23.91 0.25
C SER A 558 -6.33 -24.20 1.73
N PHE A 559 -7.45 -23.68 2.22
CA PHE A 559 -7.93 -24.02 3.56
C PHE A 559 -8.70 -25.34 3.62
N TYR A 560 -9.11 -25.90 2.48
CA TYR A 560 -9.82 -27.18 2.40
C TYR A 560 -8.88 -28.29 1.92
N PRO A 561 -9.02 -29.55 2.40
CA PRO A 561 -8.11 -30.63 2.02
C PRO A 561 -8.08 -30.95 0.52
N PRO A 562 -7.00 -31.59 0.01
CA PRO A 562 -6.90 -31.92 -1.40
C PRO A 562 -8.00 -32.91 -1.80
N GLY A 563 -8.66 -32.65 -2.93
CA GLY A 563 -9.75 -33.51 -3.41
C GLY A 563 -11.08 -33.38 -2.64
N SER A 564 -11.19 -32.42 -1.70
CA SER A 564 -12.48 -32.09 -1.11
C SER A 564 -13.40 -31.41 -2.13
N GLN A 565 -14.71 -31.53 -1.93
CA GLN A 565 -15.70 -30.92 -2.82
C GLN A 565 -15.60 -29.39 -2.80
N GLU A 566 -15.30 -28.81 -1.64
CA GLU A 566 -15.11 -27.37 -1.45
C GLU A 566 -13.92 -26.85 -2.26
N ARG A 567 -12.78 -27.55 -2.17
CA ARG A 567 -11.58 -27.17 -2.90
C ARG A 567 -11.80 -27.24 -4.41
N SER A 568 -12.36 -28.35 -4.91
CA SER A 568 -12.65 -28.49 -6.34
C SER A 568 -13.63 -27.44 -6.86
N LEU A 569 -14.62 -27.03 -6.05
CA LEU A 569 -15.53 -25.95 -6.41
C LEU A 569 -14.80 -24.61 -6.55
N LEU A 570 -13.98 -24.24 -5.56
CA LEU A 570 -13.28 -22.96 -5.53
C LEU A 570 -12.24 -22.84 -6.64
N GLU A 571 -11.45 -23.91 -6.87
CA GLU A 571 -10.50 -23.99 -7.97
C GLU A 571 -11.21 -23.95 -9.33
N GLY A 572 -12.35 -24.65 -9.47
CA GLY A 572 -13.18 -24.59 -10.68
C GLY A 572 -13.67 -23.17 -10.98
N ILE A 573 -14.17 -22.47 -9.96
CA ILE A 573 -14.63 -21.08 -10.09
C ILE A 573 -13.51 -20.13 -10.52
N SER A 574 -12.33 -20.27 -9.92
CA SER A 574 -11.17 -19.45 -10.29
C SER A 574 -10.79 -19.64 -11.76
N ASN A 575 -10.98 -20.84 -12.32
CA ASN A 575 -10.63 -21.15 -13.71
C ASN A 575 -11.71 -20.77 -14.73
N ASP A 576 -12.98 -20.80 -14.32
CA ASP A 576 -14.13 -20.68 -15.23
C ASP A 576 -14.77 -19.27 -15.24
N ARG A 577 -14.57 -18.49 -14.17
CA ARG A 577 -15.19 -17.16 -14.04
C ARG A 577 -14.33 -16.03 -14.58
N TRP A 578 -15.02 -14.94 -14.88
CA TRP A 578 -14.47 -13.66 -15.29
C TRP A 578 -14.75 -12.62 -14.22
N LEU A 579 -13.77 -11.79 -13.93
CA LEU A 579 -13.95 -10.55 -13.18
C LEU A 579 -14.39 -9.47 -14.16
N VAL A 580 -15.47 -8.76 -13.86
CA VAL A 580 -15.99 -7.67 -14.69
C VAL A 580 -16.19 -6.43 -13.86
N SER A 581 -15.59 -5.30 -14.28
CA SER A 581 -15.83 -3.96 -13.75
C SER A 581 -16.64 -3.15 -14.77
N LEU A 582 -17.78 -2.61 -14.36
CA LEU A 582 -18.70 -1.84 -15.21
C LEU A 582 -18.91 -0.44 -14.62
N ILE A 583 -18.64 0.58 -15.41
CA ILE A 583 -18.68 2.00 -14.99
C ILE A 583 -19.72 2.73 -15.84
N HIS A 584 -20.62 3.46 -15.19
CA HIS A 584 -21.54 4.36 -15.88
C HIS A 584 -21.08 5.82 -15.72
N HIS A 585 -20.93 6.53 -16.84
CA HIS A 585 -20.39 7.89 -16.87
C HIS A 585 -21.42 8.97 -16.53
N ASP A 586 -22.72 8.67 -16.67
CA ASP A 586 -23.78 9.56 -16.19
C ASP A 586 -23.91 9.43 -14.66
N PHE A 587 -23.18 10.28 -13.94
CA PHE A 587 -23.26 10.39 -12.49
C PHE A 587 -24.41 11.29 -12.02
N LEU A 588 -25.12 11.95 -12.94
CA LEU A 588 -26.25 12.82 -12.62
C LEU A 588 -27.53 12.01 -12.43
N ASP A 589 -27.71 10.91 -13.18
CA ASP A 589 -28.82 9.96 -13.01
C ASP A 589 -28.41 8.79 -12.08
N PRO A 590 -28.95 8.72 -10.85
CA PRO A 590 -28.62 7.66 -9.91
C PRO A 590 -29.01 6.26 -10.37
N SER A 591 -29.94 6.16 -11.33
CA SER A 591 -30.48 4.92 -11.82
C SER A 591 -29.79 4.40 -13.08
N ALA A 592 -28.88 5.17 -13.69
CA ALA A 592 -28.45 4.93 -15.06
C ALA A 592 -27.78 3.56 -15.27
N LEU A 593 -26.80 3.22 -14.43
CA LEU A 593 -26.14 1.91 -14.45
C LEU A 593 -27.14 0.76 -14.29
N TRP A 594 -28.07 0.92 -13.36
CA TRP A 594 -29.04 -0.10 -13.00
C TRP A 594 -30.12 -0.26 -14.07
N THR A 595 -30.56 0.84 -14.66
CA THR A 595 -31.46 0.87 -15.81
C THR A 595 -30.82 0.18 -17.01
N PHE A 596 -29.54 0.43 -17.28
CA PHE A 596 -28.80 -0.30 -18.31
C PHE A 596 -28.75 -1.81 -18.02
N LEU A 597 -28.53 -2.22 -16.77
CA LEU A 597 -28.49 -3.64 -16.43
C LEU A 597 -29.87 -4.33 -16.55
N TYR A 598 -30.96 -3.65 -16.17
CA TYR A 598 -32.28 -4.28 -16.00
C TYR A 598 -33.30 -4.02 -17.12
N LYS A 599 -33.13 -2.95 -17.90
CA LYS A 599 -34.08 -2.51 -18.93
C LYS A 599 -33.39 -2.50 -20.30
N GLY A 600 -34.14 -2.28 -21.37
CA GLY A 600 -33.63 -2.29 -22.76
C GLY A 600 -34.15 -3.47 -23.57
N ASN A 601 -33.63 -3.62 -24.79
CA ASN A 601 -34.07 -4.66 -25.72
C ASN A 601 -33.52 -6.04 -25.33
N ASN A 602 -32.42 -6.06 -24.57
CA ASN A 602 -31.80 -7.27 -24.03
C ASN A 602 -31.50 -7.10 -22.53
N PRO A 603 -32.50 -7.28 -21.63
CA PRO A 603 -32.27 -7.17 -20.19
C PRO A 603 -31.31 -8.26 -19.70
N LEU A 604 -30.29 -7.86 -18.93
CA LEU A 604 -29.30 -8.80 -18.42
C LEU A 604 -29.81 -9.54 -17.18
N LEU A 605 -30.80 -8.99 -16.47
CA LEU A 605 -31.29 -9.38 -15.16
C LEU A 605 -32.80 -9.14 -14.99
#